data_AF-A0A8J5IQG6-F1
#
_entry.id   AF-A0A8J5IQG6-F1
#
_cell.length_a   1.000
_cell.length_b   1.000
_cell.length_c   1.000
_cell.angle_alpha   90.00
_cell.angle_beta   90.00
_cell.angle_gamma   90.00
#
_symmetry.space_group_name_H-M   'P 1'
#
loop_
_entity.id
_entity.type
_entity.pdbx_description
1 polymer ?
#
loop_
_entity_poly.entity_id
_entity_poly.type
_entity_poly.pdbx_seq_one_letter_code
_entity_poly.pdbx_strand_id
1 'polypeptide(L)'
;WQICRVRTSTSVAVRNARIDSQGSTASKIPAEWDQYAKTYVCTHHGKYRLQATSKRPRQESRASGCSSQINVCVQEINKCNHTFALMITKCRTEHNHTLNEYAFKSHSSNRVTFDESVLQTVDELRKAGAKRPALSSLSLR
;
A
#
# COMPACT_ATOMS: atom_id res chain seq x y z
N TRP A 1 16.03 6.36 -2.93
CA TRP A 1 15.00 5.36 -3.26
C TRP A 1 14.55 4.65 -1.99
N GLN A 2 13.25 4.49 -1.78
CA GLN A 2 12.69 3.77 -0.63
C GLN A 2 11.40 3.05 -1.02
N ILE A 3 11.18 1.88 -0.44
CA ILE A 3 9.95 1.13 -0.63
C ILE A 3 8.97 1.52 0.46
N CYS A 4 7.77 1.85 0.02
CA CYS A 4 6.65 2.14 0.88
C CYS A 4 5.63 1.02 0.79
N ARG A 5 5.05 0.65 1.93
CA ARG A 5 3.91 -0.27 2.01
C ARG A 5 2.65 0.50 2.37
N VAL A 6 1.50 -0.01 1.94
CA VAL A 6 0.21 0.49 2.41
C VAL A 6 0.07 0.14 3.90
N ARG A 7 -0.17 1.14 4.73
CA ARG A 7 -0.46 0.98 6.16
C ARG A 7 -1.96 0.87 6.42
N THR A 8 -2.72 1.78 5.83
CA THR A 8 -4.17 1.85 5.96
C THR A 8 -4.77 2.33 4.65
N SER A 9 -5.97 1.85 4.36
CA SER A 9 -6.78 2.33 3.25
C SER A 9 -8.23 2.47 3.71
N THR A 10 -8.94 3.42 3.13
CA THR A 10 -10.37 3.64 3.37
C THR A 10 -11.08 3.48 2.05
N SER A 11 -12.07 2.59 1.97
CA SER A 11 -12.84 2.39 0.75
C SER A 11 -13.79 3.56 0.47
N VAL A 12 -14.16 3.73 -0.79
CA VAL A 12 -15.19 4.70 -1.20
C VAL A 12 -16.51 4.39 -0.51
N ALA A 13 -16.91 3.13 -0.46
CA ALA A 13 -18.14 2.69 0.21
C ALA A 13 -18.18 3.14 1.68
N VAL A 14 -17.08 2.96 2.43
CA VAL A 14 -16.99 3.38 3.83
C VAL A 14 -17.07 4.91 3.95
N ARG A 15 -16.45 5.67 3.03
CA ARG A 15 -16.55 7.14 3.05
C ARG A 15 -17.98 7.60 2.76
N ASN A 16 -18.59 7.09 1.70
CA ASN A 16 -19.93 7.52 1.27
C ASN A 16 -20.98 7.15 2.32
N ALA A 17 -20.89 5.98 2.95
CA ALA A 17 -21.76 5.61 4.07
C ALA A 17 -21.61 6.58 5.26
N ARG A 18 -20.40 7.06 5.54
CA ARG A 18 -20.20 8.10 6.58
C ARG A 18 -20.85 9.42 6.20
N ILE A 19 -20.72 9.87 4.95
CA ILE A 19 -21.37 11.09 4.44
C ILE A 19 -22.89 11.00 4.66
N ASP A 20 -23.50 9.87 4.30
CA ASP A 20 -24.93 9.62 4.49
C ASP A 20 -25.32 9.64 5.97
N SER A 21 -24.58 8.90 6.82
CA SER A 21 -24.88 8.81 8.25
C SER A 21 -24.76 10.15 9.00
N GLN A 22 -23.90 11.05 8.50
CA GLN A 22 -23.64 12.35 9.10
C GLN A 22 -24.50 13.47 8.49
N GLY A 23 -25.29 13.18 7.46
CA GLY A 23 -26.02 14.21 6.71
C GLY A 23 -25.09 15.25 6.05
N SER A 24 -23.87 14.85 5.67
CA SER A 24 -22.89 15.75 5.09
C SER A 24 -23.25 16.13 3.65
N THR A 25 -23.01 17.38 3.28
CA THR A 25 -23.20 17.89 1.91
C THR A 25 -22.03 17.59 0.97
N ALA A 26 -21.04 16.81 1.41
CA ALA A 26 -19.91 16.42 0.58
C ALA A 26 -20.35 15.50 -0.56
N SER A 27 -19.84 15.75 -1.77
CA SER A 27 -20.12 14.91 -2.94
C SER A 27 -19.64 13.47 -2.71
N LYS A 28 -20.48 12.51 -3.12
CA LYS A 28 -20.13 11.09 -3.09
C LYS A 28 -19.10 10.80 -4.17
N ILE A 29 -18.12 9.97 -3.84
CA ILE A 29 -17.15 9.46 -4.81
C ILE A 29 -17.79 8.26 -5.55
N PRO A 30 -17.55 8.10 -6.85
CA PRO A 30 -18.03 6.93 -7.60
C PRO A 30 -17.53 5.60 -7.01
N ALA A 31 -18.41 4.60 -6.94
CA ALA A 31 -18.15 3.34 -6.24
C ALA A 31 -17.05 2.50 -6.91
N GLU A 32 -16.86 2.66 -8.21
CA GLU A 32 -15.87 1.98 -9.04
C GLU A 32 -14.41 2.33 -8.69
N TRP A 33 -14.15 3.39 -7.93
CA TRP A 33 -12.79 3.81 -7.59
C TRP A 33 -12.17 3.01 -6.42
N ASP A 34 -12.93 2.10 -5.80
CA ASP A 34 -12.60 1.23 -4.66
C ASP A 34 -12.11 1.95 -3.39
N GLN A 35 -11.03 2.72 -3.48
CA GLN A 35 -10.32 3.36 -2.38
C GLN A 35 -10.41 4.88 -2.46
N TYR A 36 -10.92 5.49 -1.39
CA TYR A 36 -10.95 6.93 -1.20
C TYR A 36 -9.59 7.47 -0.73
N ALA A 37 -8.97 6.79 0.24
CA ALA A 37 -7.75 7.26 0.88
C ALA A 37 -6.78 6.11 1.15
N LYS A 38 -5.48 6.40 1.03
CA LYS A 38 -4.40 5.47 1.36
C LYS A 38 -3.30 6.18 2.14
N THR A 39 -2.76 5.49 3.14
CA THR A 39 -1.54 5.88 3.84
C THR A 39 -0.43 4.93 3.46
N TYR A 40 0.62 5.46 2.87
CA TYR A 40 1.86 4.78 2.58
C TYR A 40 2.87 5.09 3.68
N VAL A 41 3.61 4.08 4.10
CA VAL A 41 4.70 4.24 5.08
C VAL A 41 5.93 3.48 4.62
N CYS A 42 7.10 3.93 5.07
CA CYS A 42 8.34 3.19 4.87
C CYS A 42 8.20 1.71 5.33
N THR A 43 8.84 0.77 4.65
CA THR A 43 8.91 -0.63 5.11
C THR A 43 9.48 -0.77 6.53
N HIS A 44 10.36 0.14 6.93
CA HIS A 44 10.91 0.22 8.28
C HIS A 44 10.02 0.96 9.30
N HIS A 45 8.78 1.33 8.91
CA HIS A 45 7.85 2.03 9.78
C HIS A 45 7.35 1.18 10.96
N GLY A 46 7.18 1.84 12.10
CA GLY A 46 6.67 1.24 13.33
C GLY A 46 7.77 0.71 14.23
N LYS A 47 7.39 0.34 15.46
CA LYS A 47 8.33 -0.18 16.45
C LYS A 47 8.73 -1.61 16.11
N TYR A 48 10.00 -1.93 16.32
CA TYR A 48 10.48 -3.30 16.27
C TYR A 48 9.76 -4.16 17.31
N ARG A 49 9.32 -5.36 16.92
CA ARG A 49 8.80 -6.38 17.83
C ARG A 49 9.68 -7.62 17.72
N LEU A 50 10.38 -7.95 18.81
CA LEU A 50 11.09 -9.23 18.94
C LEU A 50 10.04 -10.35 18.99
N GLN A 51 10.04 -11.23 17.99
CA GLN A 51 9.22 -12.46 18.00
C GLN A 51 10.01 -13.68 18.45
N ALA A 52 11.34 -13.58 18.59
CA ALA A 52 12.20 -14.67 18.98
C ALA A 52 13.31 -14.16 19.91
N THR A 53 13.67 -14.97 20.91
CA THR A 53 14.80 -14.74 21.83
C THR A 53 16.16 -14.99 21.16
N SER A 54 16.17 -15.57 19.95
CA SER A 54 17.39 -15.95 19.24
C SER A 54 18.18 -14.73 18.73
N LYS A 55 19.51 -14.76 18.92
CA LYS A 55 20.49 -13.74 18.48
C LYS A 55 20.75 -13.73 16.96
N ARG A 56 19.74 -13.95 16.11
CA ARG A 56 19.95 -13.87 14.66
C ARG A 56 20.29 -12.43 14.26
N PRO A 57 21.26 -12.22 13.35
CA PRO A 57 21.66 -10.89 12.91
C PRO A 57 20.47 -10.12 12.34
N ARG A 58 20.50 -8.81 12.56
CA ARG A 58 19.41 -7.89 12.23
C ARG A 58 19.18 -7.89 10.72
N GLN A 59 18.04 -8.44 10.29
CA GLN A 59 17.58 -8.27 8.92
C GLN A 59 17.28 -6.78 8.69
N GLU A 60 17.93 -6.19 7.69
CA GLU A 60 17.87 -4.74 7.43
C GLU A 60 16.42 -4.27 7.25
N SER A 61 15.59 -5.03 6.53
CA SER A 61 14.21 -4.69 6.18
C SER A 61 13.20 -4.64 7.34
N ARG A 62 13.62 -4.81 8.60
CA ARG A 62 12.71 -4.81 9.75
C ARG A 62 12.34 -3.39 10.17
N ALA A 63 11.20 -3.27 10.85
CA ALA A 63 10.72 -2.03 11.46
C ALA A 63 11.80 -1.43 12.38
N SER A 64 12.23 -0.20 12.09
CA SER A 64 13.28 0.53 12.82
C SER A 64 12.75 1.81 13.49
N GLY A 65 11.43 2.01 13.50
CA GLY A 65 10.82 3.24 13.98
C GLY A 65 10.78 4.38 12.96
N CYS A 66 11.00 4.09 11.67
CA CYS A 66 10.96 5.12 10.63
C CYS A 66 9.60 5.84 10.60
N SER A 67 9.61 7.18 10.62
CA SER A 67 8.42 8.02 10.64
C SER A 67 7.94 8.48 9.26
N SER A 68 8.71 8.16 8.20
CA SER A 68 8.36 8.48 6.82
C SER A 68 7.00 7.91 6.44
N GLN A 69 6.13 8.79 5.95
CA GLN A 69 4.72 8.52 5.72
C GLN A 69 4.14 9.51 4.71
N ILE A 70 3.32 9.00 3.80
CA ILE A 70 2.55 9.79 2.83
C ILE A 70 1.08 9.42 2.97
N ASN A 71 0.20 10.39 3.21
CA ASN A 71 -1.24 10.22 3.17
C ASN A 71 -1.79 10.84 1.90
N VAL A 72 -2.59 10.08 1.16
CA VAL A 72 -3.25 10.53 -0.05
C VAL A 72 -4.74 10.28 0.09
N CYS A 73 -5.57 11.23 -0.33
CA CYS A 73 -7.01 11.04 -0.44
C CYS A 73 -7.61 11.75 -1.64
N VAL A 74 -8.75 11.26 -2.12
CA VAL A 74 -9.50 11.88 -3.22
C VAL A 74 -10.30 13.08 -2.70
N GLN A 75 -10.05 14.27 -3.26
CA GLN A 75 -10.81 15.48 -2.92
C GLN A 75 -11.51 16.03 -4.16
N GLU A 76 -12.69 16.59 -3.96
CA GLU A 76 -13.40 17.33 -5.01
C GLU A 76 -12.75 18.72 -5.14
N ILE A 77 -12.25 19.03 -6.33
CA ILE A 77 -11.59 20.30 -6.64
C ILE A 77 -12.52 21.26 -7.38
N ASN A 78 -13.58 20.76 -8.00
CA ASN A 78 -14.61 21.56 -8.65
C ASN A 78 -15.99 20.93 -8.42
N LYS A 79 -16.86 21.68 -7.73
CA LYS A 79 -18.22 21.24 -7.37
C LYS A 79 -19.22 21.33 -8.52
N CYS A 80 -19.00 22.23 -9.49
CA CYS A 80 -19.96 22.46 -10.58
C CYS A 80 -20.01 21.27 -11.55
N ASN A 81 -18.90 20.56 -11.70
CA ASN A 81 -18.76 19.43 -12.61
C ASN A 81 -18.29 18.14 -11.91
N HIS A 82 -18.28 18.12 -10.57
CA HIS A 82 -17.81 16.99 -9.76
C HIS A 82 -16.41 16.48 -10.16
N THR A 83 -15.46 17.39 -10.37
CA THR A 83 -14.07 17.00 -10.65
C THR A 83 -13.34 16.66 -9.36
N PHE A 84 -12.69 15.50 -9.33
CA PHE A 84 -11.90 15.04 -8.20
C PHE A 84 -10.40 14.95 -8.55
N ALA A 85 -9.55 15.14 -7.55
CA ALA A 85 -8.11 14.96 -7.64
C ALA A 85 -7.55 14.17 -6.45
N LEU A 86 -6.41 13.53 -6.66
CA LEU A 86 -5.62 12.93 -5.58
C LEU A 86 -4.85 14.04 -4.85
N MET A 87 -5.11 14.18 -3.56
CA MET A 87 -4.48 15.18 -2.70
C MET A 87 -3.58 14.52 -1.68
N ILE A 88 -2.33 14.96 -1.63
CA ILE A 88 -1.39 14.59 -0.57
C ILE A 88 -1.74 15.42 0.67
N THR A 89 -2.29 14.77 1.69
CA THR A 89 -2.72 15.44 2.94
C THR A 89 -1.64 15.44 4.01
N LYS A 90 -0.66 14.54 3.90
CA LYS A 90 0.50 14.48 4.78
C LYS A 90 1.68 13.92 4.00
N CYS A 91 2.82 14.58 4.07
CA CYS A 91 4.06 14.08 3.50
C CYS A 91 5.19 14.24 4.52
N ARG A 92 5.71 13.12 5.02
CA ARG A 92 6.92 13.06 5.85
C ARG A 92 7.95 12.26 5.07
N THR A 93 8.98 12.94 4.61
CA THR A 93 10.05 12.37 3.78
C THR A 93 11.31 12.06 4.58
N GLU A 94 11.35 12.40 5.87
CA GLU A 94 12.49 12.13 6.75
C GLU A 94 12.62 10.63 7.07
N HIS A 95 13.82 10.10 6.88
CA HIS A 95 14.18 8.71 7.18
C HIS A 95 15.22 8.67 8.30
N ASN A 96 15.07 7.71 9.20
CA ASN A 96 16.04 7.43 10.27
C ASN A 96 17.01 6.29 9.91
N HIS A 97 17.10 5.97 8.63
CA HIS A 97 17.97 4.95 8.07
C HIS A 97 18.42 5.42 6.69
N THR A 98 19.56 4.90 6.23
CA THR A 98 20.09 5.22 4.92
C THR A 98 19.13 4.76 3.82
N LEU A 99 18.96 5.60 2.80
CA LEU A 99 18.28 5.26 1.56
C LEU A 99 19.34 4.83 0.54
N ASN A 100 19.29 3.58 0.11
CA ASN A 100 20.27 3.03 -0.84
C ASN A 100 19.53 2.46 -2.05
N GLU A 101 19.99 2.79 -3.25
CA GLU A 101 19.46 2.24 -4.50
C GLU A 101 19.63 0.72 -4.56
N TYR A 102 20.76 0.19 -4.09
CA TYR A 102 20.98 -1.25 -4.01
C TYR A 102 19.97 -1.92 -3.06
N ALA A 103 19.71 -1.32 -1.90
CA ALA A 103 18.69 -1.81 -0.96
C ALA A 103 17.28 -1.77 -1.57
N PHE A 104 16.98 -0.75 -2.38
CA PHE A 104 15.73 -0.65 -3.12
C PHE A 104 15.60 -1.75 -4.17
N LYS A 105 16.60 -1.93 -5.05
CA LYS A 105 16.58 -2.94 -6.12
C LYS A 105 16.57 -4.37 -5.57
N SER A 106 17.28 -4.61 -4.47
CA SER A 106 17.40 -5.93 -3.85
C SER A 106 16.18 -6.34 -3.01
N HIS A 107 15.21 -5.46 -2.76
CA HIS A 107 14.03 -5.83 -1.98
C HIS A 107 13.14 -6.83 -2.72
N SER A 108 12.58 -7.80 -2.00
CA SER A 108 11.76 -8.86 -2.61
C SER A 108 10.63 -8.36 -3.49
N SER A 109 9.96 -7.24 -3.12
CA SER A 109 8.88 -6.68 -3.93
C SER A 109 9.35 -6.04 -5.24
N ASN A 110 10.63 -5.69 -5.36
CA ASN A 110 11.23 -5.12 -6.57
C ASN A 110 12.00 -6.16 -7.38
N ARG A 111 12.46 -7.25 -6.75
CA ARG A 111 13.12 -8.39 -7.42
C ARG A 111 12.15 -9.22 -8.26
N VAL A 112 10.85 -9.10 -8.00
CA VAL A 112 9.83 -9.94 -8.60
C VAL A 112 8.89 -9.05 -9.41
N THR A 113 9.39 -8.60 -10.56
CA THR A 113 8.55 -8.03 -11.62
C THR A 113 8.01 -9.20 -12.44
N PHE A 114 6.77 -9.59 -12.17
CA PHE A 114 6.05 -10.50 -13.05
C PHE A 114 5.37 -9.69 -14.15
N ASP A 115 5.28 -10.26 -15.34
CA ASP A 115 4.45 -9.68 -16.40
C ASP A 115 2.99 -9.59 -15.93
N GLU A 116 2.29 -8.56 -16.41
CA GLU A 116 0.88 -8.30 -16.06
C GLU A 116 0.00 -9.53 -16.35
N SER A 117 0.31 -10.27 -17.42
CA SER A 117 -0.38 -11.52 -17.79
C SER A 117 -0.20 -12.64 -16.75
N VAL A 118 0.98 -12.74 -16.14
CA VAL A 118 1.29 -13.71 -15.09
C VAL A 118 0.55 -13.32 -13.80
N LEU A 119 0.52 -12.03 -13.47
CA LEU A 119 -0.22 -11.51 -12.31
C LEU A 119 -1.72 -11.77 -12.46
N GLN A 120 -2.29 -11.51 -13.65
CA GLN A 120 -3.68 -11.79 -13.96
C GLN A 120 -4.02 -13.28 -13.80
N THR A 121 -3.16 -14.16 -14.34
CA THR A 121 -3.34 -15.62 -14.21
C THR A 121 -3.32 -16.06 -12.75
N VAL A 122 -2.39 -15.52 -11.95
CA VAL A 122 -2.31 -15.83 -10.50
C VAL A 122 -3.56 -15.36 -9.76
N ASP A 123 -4.10 -14.19 -10.11
CA ASP A 123 -5.32 -13.66 -9.49
C ASP A 123 -6.56 -14.49 -9.86
N GLU A 124 -6.68 -14.94 -11.10
CA GLU A 124 -7.72 -15.87 -11.55
C GLU A 124 -7.63 -17.21 -10.80
N LEU A 125 -6.44 -17.79 -10.69
CA LEU A 125 -6.22 -19.03 -9.94
C LEU A 125 -6.55 -18.86 -8.46
N ARG A 126 -6.24 -17.70 -7.88
CA ARG A 126 -6.57 -17.38 -6.49
C ARG A 126 -8.07 -17.23 -6.28
N LYS A 127 -8.79 -16.60 -7.23
CA LYS A 127 -10.27 -16.54 -7.24
C LYS A 127 -10.89 -17.94 -7.38
N ALA A 128 -10.26 -18.83 -8.15
CA ALA A 128 -10.66 -20.23 -8.29
C ALA A 128 -10.30 -21.12 -7.09
N GLY A 129 -9.69 -20.57 -6.03
CA GLY A 129 -9.38 -21.30 -4.79
C GLY A 129 -8.11 -22.14 -4.84
N ALA A 130 -7.20 -21.90 -5.79
CA ALA A 130 -5.94 -22.61 -5.88
C ALA A 130 -5.08 -22.41 -4.61
N LYS A 131 -4.56 -23.51 -4.06
CA LYS A 131 -3.69 -23.49 -2.87
C LYS A 131 -2.25 -23.11 -3.25
N ARG A 132 -1.54 -22.46 -2.33
CA ARG A 132 -0.18 -21.91 -2.53
C ARG A 132 0.84 -22.86 -3.21
N PRO A 133 0.87 -24.19 -2.95
CA PRO A 133 1.82 -25.08 -3.62
C PRO A 133 1.62 -25.18 -5.15
N ALA A 134 0.40 -24.95 -5.63
CA ALA A 134 0.07 -25.01 -7.06
C ALA A 134 0.46 -23.72 -7.83
N LEU A 135 0.68 -22.61 -7.12
CA LEU A 135 1.06 -21.32 -7.71
C LEU A 135 2.59 -21.19 -7.85
N SER A 136 3.37 -21.91 -7.04
CA SER A 136 4.84 -21.85 -7.07
C SER A 136 5.49 -22.55 -8.28
N SER A 137 4.75 -23.38 -9.02
CA SER A 137 5.26 -24.09 -10.20
C SER A 137 5.20 -23.29 -11.50
N LEU A 138 4.66 -22.07 -11.47
CA LEU A 138 4.54 -21.20 -12.65
C LEU A 138 5.81 -20.38 -12.95
N SER A 139 6.83 -20.45 -12.10
CA SER A 139 8.14 -19.85 -12.35
C SER A 139 9.16 -20.97 -12.50
N LEU A 140 9.31 -21.48 -13.73
CA LEU A 140 10.45 -22.27 -14.22
C LEU A 140 10.21 -22.61 -15.71
N ARG A 141 10.26 -21.60 -16.58
CA ARG A 141 10.76 -21.69 -17.96
C ARG A 141 11.30 -20.33 -18.39
#